data_AF-A0A963XHA9-F1
#
_entry.id   AF-A0A963XHA9-F1
#
_cell.length_a   1.000
_cell.length_b   1.000
_cell.length_c   1.000
_cell.angle_alpha   90.00
_cell.angle_beta   90.00
_cell.angle_gamma   90.00
#
_symmetry.space_group_name_H-M   'P 1'
#
loop_
_entity.id
_entity.type
_entity.pdbx_description
1 polymer ?
#
loop_
_entity_poly.entity_id
_entity_poly.type
_entity_poly.pdbx_seq_one_letter_code
_entity_poly.pdbx_strand_id
1 'polypeptide(L)'
;MRAKVSYFLIALLASAGCANGLKRIAPPGIVKYEDRAKGEPVSPEIEARIETHNRERAGGFPTLGEQPGRAPDGIAAPERAAMEASLLQARDELNEAISNDRRLADAERLESLEESRDALGSAVLKDDAAARRERGLPARRAPDAPQNADER
;
A
#
# COMPACT_ATOMS: atom_id res chain seq x y z
N MET A 1 -48.20 13.56 27.37
CA MET A 1 -48.11 14.02 25.96
C MET A 1 -47.09 15.15 25.83
N ARG A 2 -45.79 14.89 25.70
CA ARG A 2 -44.77 15.92 25.43
C ARG A 2 -43.59 15.32 24.67
N ALA A 3 -43.79 15.01 23.39
CA ALA A 3 -42.76 14.45 22.51
C ALA A 3 -42.85 15.00 21.07
N LYS A 4 -43.33 16.25 20.91
CA LYS A 4 -43.54 16.84 19.57
C LYS A 4 -42.91 18.23 19.37
N VAL A 5 -42.23 18.80 20.38
CA VAL A 5 -41.61 20.13 20.26
C VAL A 5 -40.11 20.05 19.92
N SER A 6 -39.45 18.91 20.17
CA SER A 6 -37.98 18.79 19.97
C SER A 6 -37.51 18.60 18.53
N TYR A 7 -38.37 18.21 17.58
CA TYR A 7 -37.92 17.95 16.21
C TYR A 7 -37.90 19.20 15.31
N PHE A 8 -38.65 20.25 15.67
CA PHE A 8 -38.73 21.46 14.84
C PHE A 8 -37.52 22.40 15.01
N LEU A 9 -36.75 22.25 16.09
CA LEU A 9 -35.55 23.06 16.37
C LEU A 9 -34.29 22.56 15.66
N ILE A 10 -34.23 21.28 15.28
CA ILE A 10 -33.04 20.70 14.63
C ILE A 10 -33.03 20.98 13.12
N ALA A 11 -34.21 21.06 12.48
CA ALA A 11 -34.31 21.37 11.05
C ALA A 11 -33.95 22.84 10.71
N LEU A 12 -34.00 23.75 11.69
CA LEU A 12 -33.72 25.19 11.49
C LEU A 12 -32.23 25.53 11.70
N LEU A 13 -31.45 24.66 12.35
CA LEU A 13 -29.98 24.81 12.43
C LEU A 13 -29.26 24.25 11.20
N ALA A 14 -29.91 23.42 10.39
CA ALA A 14 -29.29 22.83 9.20
C ALA A 14 -29.36 23.74 7.95
N SER A 15 -30.26 24.74 7.93
CA SER A 15 -30.49 25.59 6.75
C SER A 15 -29.89 27.01 6.84
N ALA A 16 -29.29 27.40 7.97
CA ALA A 16 -28.76 28.75 8.18
C ALA A 16 -27.23 28.86 8.36
N GLY A 17 -26.48 27.75 8.26
CA GLY A 17 -25.05 27.74 8.61
C GLY A 17 -24.04 27.71 7.45
N CYS A 18 -24.44 27.34 6.22
CA CYS A 18 -23.52 27.14 5.10
C CYS A 18 -23.57 28.23 4.02
N ALA A 19 -24.11 29.42 4.34
CA ALA A 19 -24.30 30.49 3.36
C ALA A 19 -23.39 31.72 3.56
N ASN A 20 -22.67 31.86 4.67
CA ASN A 20 -21.84 33.03 4.93
C ASN A 20 -20.39 32.66 5.23
N GLY A 21 -19.61 32.63 4.15
CA GLY A 21 -18.17 32.87 4.07
C GLY A 21 -17.33 32.59 5.32
N LEU A 22 -16.54 31.52 5.27
CA LEU A 22 -15.25 31.41 5.96
C LEU A 22 -14.27 32.47 5.43
N LYS A 23 -14.59 33.75 5.62
CA LYS A 23 -13.59 34.81 5.62
C LYS A 23 -13.05 34.87 7.05
N ARG A 24 -11.80 34.42 7.19
CA ARG A 24 -10.87 34.81 8.26
C ARG A 24 -11.01 34.05 9.58
N ILE A 25 -10.62 32.77 9.56
CA ILE A 25 -10.01 32.12 10.72
C ILE A 25 -8.59 31.70 10.31
N ALA A 26 -7.77 32.69 9.94
CA ALA A 26 -6.33 32.50 9.80
C ALA A 26 -5.67 33.45 10.82
N PRO A 27 -4.91 32.94 11.81
CA PRO A 27 -4.17 33.78 12.74
C PRO A 27 -3.27 34.77 11.97
N PRO A 28 -3.05 35.99 12.51
CA PRO A 28 -2.23 36.99 11.85
C PRO A 28 -0.83 36.42 11.59
N GLY A 29 -0.44 36.34 10.31
CA GLY A 29 0.85 35.78 9.86
C GLY A 29 0.75 34.68 8.80
N ILE A 30 -0.41 34.06 8.58
CA ILE A 30 -0.59 33.12 7.47
C ILE A 30 -0.96 33.90 6.21
N VAL A 31 0.05 34.30 5.45
CA VAL A 31 -0.12 34.81 4.08
C VAL A 31 -0.63 33.65 3.23
N LYS A 32 -1.75 33.85 2.52
CA LYS A 32 -2.25 32.85 1.58
C LYS A 32 -1.19 32.63 0.50
N TYR A 33 -0.87 31.37 0.20
CA TYR A 33 0.09 31.04 -0.86
C TYR A 33 -0.30 31.67 -2.20
N GLU A 34 -1.60 31.82 -2.47
CA GLU A 34 -2.09 32.51 -3.67
C GLU A 34 -1.71 34.00 -3.73
N ASP A 35 -1.57 34.67 -2.59
CA ASP A 35 -1.21 36.10 -2.52
C ASP A 35 0.31 36.31 -2.70
N ARG A 36 1.13 35.28 -2.42
CA ARG A 36 2.59 35.28 -2.69
C ARG A 36 2.90 34.91 -4.14
N ALA A 37 2.16 33.95 -4.71
CA ALA A 37 2.41 33.46 -6.06
C ALA A 37 1.87 34.38 -7.17
N LYS A 38 0.93 35.29 -6.86
CA LYS A 38 0.39 36.26 -7.82
C LYS A 38 1.30 37.50 -7.91
N GLY A 39 2.46 37.35 -8.55
CA GLY A 39 3.24 38.51 -9.00
C GLY A 39 4.72 38.51 -8.68
N GLU A 40 5.27 37.45 -8.08
CA GLU A 40 6.73 37.29 -8.06
C GLU A 40 7.20 36.88 -9.47
N PRO A 41 8.12 37.65 -10.10
CA PRO A 41 8.70 37.23 -11.37
C PRO A 41 9.46 35.92 -11.15
N VAL A 42 9.40 35.02 -12.14
CA VAL A 42 10.17 33.78 -12.12
C VAL A 42 11.64 34.15 -11.89
N SER A 43 12.27 33.54 -10.88
CA SER A 43 13.66 33.89 -10.56
C SER A 43 14.53 33.70 -11.83
N PRO A 44 15.48 34.60 -12.12
CA PRO A 44 16.31 34.54 -13.33
C PRO A 44 17.03 33.19 -13.51
N GLU A 45 17.35 32.51 -12.41
CA GLU A 45 17.96 31.18 -12.40
C GLU A 45 17.01 30.09 -12.94
N ILE A 46 15.72 30.16 -12.61
CA ILE A 46 14.71 29.24 -13.13
C ILE A 46 14.46 29.51 -14.62
N GLU A 47 14.43 30.77 -15.04
CA GLU A 47 14.32 31.13 -16.47
C GLU A 47 15.50 30.57 -17.27
N ALA A 48 16.73 30.75 -16.78
CA ALA A 48 17.93 30.22 -17.43
C ALA A 48 17.92 28.69 -17.50
N ARG A 49 17.41 28.00 -16.45
CA ARG A 49 17.25 26.54 -16.44
C ARG A 49 16.20 26.07 -17.43
N ILE A 50 15.07 26.77 -17.54
CA ILE A 50 14.02 26.46 -18.53
C ILE A 50 14.56 26.65 -19.95
N GLU A 51 15.28 27.75 -20.20
CA GLU A 51 15.82 28.04 -21.52
C GLU A 51 16.89 27.04 -21.94
N THR A 52 17.77 26.66 -21.02
CA THR A 52 18.78 25.61 -21.24
C THR A 52 18.12 24.27 -21.53
N HIS A 53 17.13 23.87 -20.73
CA HIS A 53 16.38 22.63 -20.95
C HIS A 53 15.61 22.63 -22.28
N ASN A 54 15.09 23.79 -22.71
CA ASN A 54 14.41 23.92 -24.01
C ASN A 54 15.39 23.85 -25.18
N ARG A 55 16.60 24.40 -25.04
CA ARG A 55 17.67 24.29 -26.06
C ARG A 55 18.25 22.88 -26.17
N GLU A 56 18.35 22.16 -25.05
CA GLU A 56 18.88 20.79 -24.99
C GLU A 56 17.86 19.71 -25.39
N ARG A 57 16.56 20.05 -25.43
CA ARG A 57 15.50 19.17 -25.94
C ARG A 57 15.58 19.04 -27.46
N ALA A 58 16.51 18.23 -27.95
CA ALA A 58 16.63 17.83 -29.35
C ALA A 58 15.54 16.81 -29.79
N GLY A 59 14.53 16.53 -28.96
CA GLY A 59 13.41 15.67 -29.28
C GLY A 59 12.10 16.43 -29.12
N GLY A 60 11.48 16.80 -30.24
CA GLY A 60 10.09 17.24 -30.23
C GLY A 60 9.22 16.13 -29.62
N PHE A 61 8.24 16.51 -28.79
CA PHE A 61 7.19 15.56 -28.44
C PHE A 61 6.54 15.09 -29.75
N PRO A 62 6.41 13.77 -30.00
CA PRO A 62 5.76 13.29 -31.19
C PRO A 62 4.33 13.85 -31.22
N THR A 63 3.94 14.37 -32.38
CA THR A 63 2.62 14.91 -32.62
C THR A 63 1.59 13.80 -32.37
N LEU A 64 0.77 13.90 -31.31
CA LEU A 64 -0.18 12.86 -30.92
C LEU A 64 -1.23 12.52 -32.00
N GLY A 65 -1.34 13.35 -33.05
CA GLY A 65 -2.19 13.11 -34.22
C GLY A 65 -1.51 12.35 -35.37
N GLU A 66 -0.20 12.16 -35.33
CA GLU A 66 0.54 11.36 -36.31
C GLU A 66 0.60 9.91 -35.83
N GLN A 67 -0.56 9.24 -35.78
CA GLN A 67 -0.55 7.79 -35.71
C GLN A 67 0.01 7.25 -37.03
N PRO A 68 0.98 6.32 -36.99
CA PRO A 68 1.45 5.67 -38.21
C PRO A 68 0.25 4.98 -38.87
N GLY A 69 -0.05 5.36 -40.12
CA GLY A 69 -1.21 4.86 -40.88
C GLY A 69 -1.20 3.35 -41.15
N ARG A 70 -0.13 2.66 -40.74
CA ARG A 70 0.04 1.23 -40.77
C ARG A 70 0.85 0.80 -39.54
N ALA A 71 0.48 -0.33 -38.96
CA ALA A 71 1.27 -0.96 -37.91
C ALA A 71 2.70 -1.27 -38.42
N PRO A 72 3.73 -1.12 -37.58
CA PRO A 72 5.08 -1.50 -37.95
C PRO A 72 5.13 -2.97 -38.38
N ASP A 73 6.06 -3.28 -39.28
CA ASP A 73 6.25 -4.64 -39.74
C ASP A 73 6.62 -5.53 -38.54
N GLY A 74 5.99 -6.70 -38.47
CA GLY A 74 6.21 -7.64 -37.37
C GLY A 74 7.63 -8.20 -37.40
N ILE A 75 8.13 -8.61 -36.23
CA ILE A 75 9.42 -9.29 -36.08
C ILE A 75 9.43 -10.56 -36.95
N ALA A 76 10.53 -10.78 -37.68
CA ALA A 76 10.71 -11.95 -38.52
C ALA A 76 10.58 -13.24 -37.69
N ALA A 77 9.98 -14.29 -38.28
CA ALA A 77 9.77 -15.57 -37.60
C ALA A 77 11.03 -16.14 -36.87
N PRO A 78 12.25 -16.13 -37.46
CA PRO A 78 13.43 -16.65 -36.77
C PRO A 78 13.84 -15.80 -35.56
N GLU A 79 13.75 -14.47 -35.65
CA GLU A 79 14.05 -13.56 -34.54
C GLU A 79 13.04 -13.72 -33.39
N ARG A 80 11.78 -13.95 -33.74
CA ARG A 80 10.72 -14.24 -32.77
C ARG A 80 10.98 -15.54 -32.02
N ALA A 81 11.37 -16.59 -32.71
CA ALA A 81 11.69 -17.89 -32.11
C ALA A 81 12.93 -17.79 -31.20
N ALA A 82 13.96 -17.04 -31.61
CA ALA A 82 15.13 -16.80 -30.76
C ALA A 82 14.75 -16.02 -29.48
N MET A 83 13.89 -15.01 -29.61
CA MET A 83 13.38 -14.26 -28.46
C MET A 83 12.56 -15.15 -27.52
N GLU A 84 11.68 -15.98 -28.07
CA GLU A 84 10.86 -16.91 -27.29
C GLU A 84 11.73 -17.90 -26.51
N ALA A 85 12.77 -18.48 -27.13
CA ALA A 85 13.71 -19.35 -26.45
C ALA A 85 14.42 -18.63 -25.28
N SER A 86 14.86 -17.38 -25.49
CA SER A 86 15.51 -16.59 -24.44
C SER A 86 14.56 -16.27 -23.28
N LEU A 87 13.29 -16.00 -23.57
CA LEU A 87 12.26 -15.73 -22.55
C LEU A 87 11.90 -16.99 -21.77
N LEU A 88 11.83 -18.14 -22.43
CA LEU A 88 11.59 -19.42 -21.75
C LEU A 88 12.73 -19.75 -20.80
N GLN A 89 13.98 -19.54 -21.22
CA GLN A 89 15.14 -19.73 -20.34
C GLN A 89 15.09 -18.79 -19.12
N ALA A 90 14.87 -17.48 -19.34
CA ALA A 90 14.79 -16.51 -18.25
C ALA A 90 13.64 -16.82 -17.27
N ARG A 91 12.51 -17.32 -17.78
CA ARG A 91 11.38 -17.78 -16.96
C ARG A 91 11.80 -18.95 -16.08
N ASP A 92 12.49 -19.93 -16.64
CA ASP A 92 12.88 -21.14 -15.92
C ASP A 92 13.92 -20.81 -14.82
N GLU A 93 14.89 -19.95 -15.12
CA GLU A 93 15.85 -19.40 -14.14
C GLU A 93 15.13 -18.64 -13.00
N LEU A 94 14.14 -17.80 -13.33
CA LEU A 94 13.34 -17.09 -12.33
C LEU A 94 12.53 -18.04 -11.45
N ASN A 95 11.93 -19.08 -12.03
CA ASN A 95 11.17 -20.07 -11.29
C ASN A 95 12.06 -20.85 -10.31
N GLU A 96 13.29 -21.18 -10.70
CA GLU A 96 14.27 -21.80 -9.82
C GLU A 96 14.65 -20.87 -8.66
N ALA A 97 14.91 -19.59 -8.94
CA ALA A 97 15.20 -18.59 -7.91
C ALA A 97 14.04 -18.44 -6.91
N ILE A 98 12.80 -18.36 -7.39
CA ILE A 98 11.60 -18.28 -6.53
C ILE A 98 11.44 -19.55 -5.67
N SER A 99 11.69 -20.72 -6.24
CA SER A 99 11.61 -21.99 -5.51
C SER A 99 12.63 -22.03 -4.36
N ASN A 100 13.86 -21.60 -4.63
CA ASN A 100 14.91 -21.49 -3.62
C ASN A 100 14.57 -20.47 -2.53
N ASP A 101 14.06 -19.30 -2.91
CA ASP A 101 13.63 -18.26 -1.97
C ASP A 101 12.50 -18.74 -1.06
N ARG A 102 11.49 -19.43 -1.62
CA ARG A 102 10.41 -20.05 -0.83
C ARG A 102 10.95 -21.08 0.17
N ARG A 103 11.89 -21.92 -0.25
CA ARG A 103 12.51 -22.92 0.64
C ARG A 103 13.29 -22.26 1.77
N LEU A 104 14.02 -21.18 1.49
CA LEU A 104 14.74 -20.42 2.52
C LEU A 104 13.76 -19.73 3.49
N ALA A 105 12.72 -19.06 2.97
CA ALA A 105 11.70 -18.41 3.78
C ALA A 105 10.90 -19.40 4.64
N ASP A 106 10.65 -20.62 4.15
CA ASP A 106 10.01 -21.68 4.94
C ASP A 106 10.93 -22.18 6.07
N ALA A 107 12.24 -22.31 5.81
CA ALA A 107 13.22 -22.67 6.84
C ALA A 107 13.31 -21.60 7.94
N GLU A 108 13.38 -20.31 7.57
CA GLU A 108 13.41 -19.19 8.50
C GLU A 108 12.13 -19.11 9.36
N ARG A 109 10.96 -19.38 8.76
CA ARG A 109 9.67 -19.38 9.49
C ARG A 109 9.58 -20.49 10.53
N LEU A 110 10.09 -21.67 10.24
CA LEU A 110 10.04 -22.80 11.19
C LEU A 110 10.95 -22.54 12.39
N GLU A 111 12.19 -22.11 12.13
CA GLU A 111 13.19 -21.91 13.19
C GLU A 111 12.80 -20.78 14.16
N SER A 112 12.23 -19.67 13.66
CA SER A 112 11.91 -18.53 14.54
C SER A 112 10.61 -18.72 15.35
N LEU A 113 9.70 -19.59 14.91
CA LEU A 113 8.36 -19.70 15.49
C LEU A 113 8.22 -20.86 16.48
N GLU A 114 9.01 -21.92 16.36
CA GLU A 114 8.91 -23.08 17.26
C GLU A 114 9.26 -22.74 18.71
N GLU A 115 10.37 -22.04 18.95
CA GLU A 115 10.76 -21.63 20.31
C GLU A 115 9.72 -20.70 20.95
N SER A 116 9.23 -19.72 20.18
CA SER A 116 8.20 -18.77 20.64
C SER A 116 6.87 -19.46 20.90
N ARG A 117 6.51 -20.46 20.07
CA ARG A 117 5.29 -21.25 20.20
C ARG A 117 5.33 -22.11 21.47
N ASP A 118 6.44 -22.77 21.74
CA ASP A 118 6.58 -23.64 22.91
C ASP A 118 6.60 -22.86 24.22
N ALA A 119 7.27 -21.70 24.22
CA ALA A 119 7.26 -20.78 25.34
C ALA A 119 5.85 -20.25 25.64
N LEU A 120 5.11 -19.83 24.60
CA LEU A 120 3.74 -19.35 24.74
C LEU A 120 2.79 -20.48 25.19
N GLY A 121 2.90 -21.67 24.61
CA GLY A 121 2.11 -22.83 25.00
C GLY A 121 2.32 -23.20 26.47
N SER A 122 3.56 -23.17 26.93
CA SER A 122 3.91 -23.40 28.33
C SER A 122 3.36 -22.32 29.26
N ALA A 123 3.39 -21.05 28.86
CA ALA A 123 2.82 -19.95 29.64
C ALA A 123 1.30 -20.07 29.77
N VAL A 124 0.60 -20.33 28.67
CA VAL A 124 -0.87 -20.54 28.65
C VAL A 124 -1.27 -21.72 29.54
N LEU A 125 -0.51 -22.83 29.50
CA LEU A 125 -0.78 -23.97 30.38
C LEU A 125 -0.60 -23.64 31.87
N LYS A 126 0.40 -22.83 32.21
CA LYS A 126 0.62 -22.37 33.60
C LYS A 126 -0.51 -21.46 34.08
N ASP A 127 -0.94 -20.53 33.23
CA ASP A 127 -2.03 -19.60 33.53
C ASP A 127 -3.38 -20.33 33.66
N ASP A 128 -3.67 -21.27 32.74
CA ASP A 128 -4.87 -22.11 32.83
C ASP A 128 -4.85 -22.97 34.10
N ALA A 129 -3.71 -23.55 34.47
CA ALA A 129 -3.57 -24.30 35.72
C ALA A 129 -3.79 -23.41 36.95
N ALA A 130 -3.31 -22.17 36.95
CA ALA A 130 -3.54 -21.21 38.03
C ALA A 130 -5.03 -20.83 38.14
N ALA A 131 -5.64 -20.45 37.02
CA ALA A 131 -7.06 -20.10 36.97
C ALA A 131 -7.97 -21.26 37.39
N ARG A 132 -7.61 -22.51 37.08
CA ARG A 132 -8.37 -23.69 37.51
C ARG A 132 -8.24 -23.97 39.01
N ARG A 133 -7.04 -23.77 39.59
CA ARG A 133 -6.84 -23.86 41.05
C ARG A 133 -7.70 -22.84 41.79
N GLU A 134 -7.73 -21.60 41.32
CA GLU A 134 -8.59 -20.55 41.89
C GLU A 134 -10.08 -20.89 41.84
N ARG A 135 -10.51 -21.61 40.80
CA ARG A 135 -11.89 -22.05 40.59
C ARG A 135 -12.24 -23.39 41.25
N GLY A 136 -11.29 -24.04 41.94
CA GLY A 136 -11.50 -25.37 42.54
C GLY A 136 -11.75 -26.49 41.51
N LEU A 137 -11.34 -26.29 40.25
CA LEU A 137 -11.51 -27.26 39.17
C LEU A 137 -10.31 -28.22 39.10
N PRO A 138 -10.52 -29.49 38.71
CA PRO A 138 -9.41 -30.43 38.55
C PRO A 138 -8.46 -29.98 37.44
N ALA A 139 -7.19 -30.38 37.51
CA ALA A 139 -6.20 -30.07 36.48
C ALA A 139 -6.67 -30.52 35.09
N ARG A 140 -6.48 -29.68 34.08
CA ARG A 140 -6.79 -30.04 32.69
C ARG A 140 -5.80 -31.13 32.26
N ARG A 141 -6.29 -32.18 31.58
CA ARG A 141 -5.40 -33.13 30.89
C ARG A 141 -4.58 -32.37 29.84
N ALA A 142 -3.30 -32.71 29.70
CA ALA A 142 -2.45 -32.15 28.66
C ALA A 142 -3.17 -32.29 27.30
N PRO A 143 -3.08 -31.28 26.42
CA PRO A 143 -3.62 -31.42 25.07
C PRO A 143 -2.94 -32.62 24.39
N ASP A 144 -3.73 -33.50 23.79
CA ASP A 144 -3.20 -34.58 22.96
C ASP A 144 -2.31 -33.97 21.87
N ALA A 145 -1.15 -34.57 21.63
CA ALA A 145 -0.23 -34.13 20.58
C ALA A 145 -1.00 -33.94 19.26
N PRO A 146 -0.67 -32.90 18.45
CA PRO A 146 -1.42 -32.60 17.24
C PRO A 146 -1.49 -33.85 16.34
N GLN A 147 -2.70 -34.38 16.14
CA GLN A 147 -2.97 -35.62 15.39
C GLN A 147 -2.81 -35.48 13.87
N ASN A 148 -2.25 -34.37 13.38
CA ASN A 148 -2.18 -34.10 11.95
C ASN A 148 -0.71 -34.07 11.50
N ALA A 149 -0.12 -35.26 11.35
CA ALA A 149 1.15 -35.45 10.67
C ALA A 149 1.03 -36.35 9.43
N ASP A 150 -0.18 -36.73 9.00
CA ASP A 150 -0.38 -37.84 8.04
C ASP A 150 -1.37 -37.55 6.91
N GLU A 151 -1.49 -36.28 6.48
CA GLU A 151 -2.15 -35.95 5.21
C GLU A 151 -1.34 -34.90 4.45
N ARG A 152 -0.28 -35.35 3.76
CA ARG A 152 0.29 -34.68 2.58
C ARG A 152 1.03 -35.68 1.70
#